data_AF-A0A2S3U4I8-F1
#
_entry.id   AF-A0A2S3U4I8-F1
#
_cell.length_a   1.000
_cell.length_b   1.000
_cell.length_c   1.000
_cell.angle_alpha   90.00
_cell.angle_beta   90.00
_cell.angle_gamma   90.00
#
_symmetry.space_group_name_H-M   'P 1'
#
loop_
_entity.id
_entity.type
_entity.pdbx_description
1 polymer ?
#
loop_
_entity_poly.entity_id
_entity_poly.type
_entity_poly.pdbx_seq_one_letter_code
_entity_poly.pdbx_strand_id
1 'polypeptide(L)'
;MGRPRPPALFQSMDISTSQMYHSGFTTPMQKFIDRDHYDADQIIPGAKAIVMRDNQLLAMPFNASQTALYYNKRVLRQYGITPPPVDPTYDDITRVAKAIHDKSHGKVKE
;
A
#
# COMPACT_ATOMS: atom_id res chain seq x y z
N MET A 1 37.44 -16.27 -7.01
CA MET A 1 35.97 -16.15 -7.20
C MET A 1 35.49 -14.96 -6.38
N GLY A 2 34.88 -13.95 -7.01
CA GLY A 2 34.38 -12.76 -6.30
C GLY A 2 33.12 -13.10 -5.52
N ARG A 3 33.07 -12.76 -4.23
CA ARG A 3 31.84 -12.91 -3.43
C ARG A 3 30.70 -12.13 -4.11
N PRO A 4 29.46 -12.66 -4.11
CA PRO A 4 28.31 -11.92 -4.63
C PRO A 4 28.21 -10.57 -3.93
N ARG A 5 28.19 -9.50 -4.72
CA ARG A 5 28.00 -8.14 -4.22
C ARG A 5 26.48 -7.91 -4.06
N PRO A 6 26.01 -7.48 -2.88
CA PRO A 6 24.60 -7.10 -2.73
C PRO A 6 24.25 -5.95 -3.68
N PRO A 7 22.96 -5.78 -4.02
CA PRO A 7 22.51 -4.66 -4.85
C PRO A 7 22.81 -3.32 -4.17
N ALA A 8 23.11 -2.29 -4.98
CA ALA A 8 23.33 -0.94 -4.48
C ALA A 8 22.04 -0.24 -4.02
N LEU A 9 20.91 -0.59 -4.63
CA LEU A 9 19.57 -0.13 -4.30
C LEU A 9 18.62 -1.32 -4.42
N PHE A 10 17.70 -1.46 -3.49
CA PHE A 10 16.66 -2.48 -3.53
C PHE A 10 15.34 -1.89 -3.02
N GLN A 11 14.23 -2.46 -3.50
CA GLN A 11 12.91 -2.15 -3.00
C GLN A 11 12.55 -3.13 -1.88
N SER A 12 11.96 -2.59 -0.82
CA SER A 12 11.49 -3.34 0.33
C SER A 12 10.05 -2.95 0.65
N MET A 13 9.36 -3.81 1.40
CA MET A 13 8.01 -3.52 1.87
C MET A 13 8.09 -2.67 3.14
N ASP A 14 7.03 -1.93 3.40
CA ASP A 14 6.80 -1.16 4.61
C ASP A 14 7.04 -1.98 5.89
N ILE A 15 6.52 -3.21 5.96
CA ILE A 15 6.68 -4.10 7.14
C ILE A 15 8.14 -4.52 7.42
N SER A 16 9.01 -4.53 6.41
CA SER A 16 10.41 -4.94 6.56
C SER A 16 11.33 -3.81 7.00
N THR A 17 10.83 -2.57 7.12
CA THR A 17 11.61 -1.41 7.57
C THR A 17 12.28 -1.64 8.92
N SER A 18 11.55 -2.20 9.90
CA SER A 18 12.11 -2.50 11.24
C SER A 18 13.20 -3.56 11.17
N GLN A 19 12.98 -4.64 10.43
CA GLN A 19 13.99 -5.69 10.23
C GLN A 19 15.25 -5.12 9.55
N MET A 20 15.07 -4.29 8.52
CA MET A 20 16.18 -3.64 7.82
C MET A 20 16.99 -2.72 8.74
N TYR A 21 16.32 -1.94 9.58
CA TYR A 21 16.96 -1.10 10.59
C TYR A 21 17.81 -1.94 11.55
N HIS A 22 17.22 -2.99 12.13
CA HIS A 22 17.91 -3.85 13.10
C HIS A 22 19.04 -4.70 12.49
N SER A 23 19.02 -4.93 11.16
CA SER A 23 20.08 -5.68 10.47
C SER A 23 21.44 -4.96 10.43
N GLY A 24 21.44 -3.62 10.49
CA GLY A 24 22.65 -2.81 10.30
C GLY A 24 23.25 -2.86 8.89
N PHE A 25 22.62 -3.54 7.92
CA PHE A 25 23.15 -3.72 6.55
C PHE A 25 22.68 -2.66 5.56
N THR A 26 21.94 -1.65 6.02
CA THR A 26 21.41 -0.57 5.17
C THR A 26 21.97 0.78 5.57
N THR A 27 22.09 1.68 4.60
CA THR A 27 22.48 3.06 4.87
C THR A 27 21.21 3.90 5.06
N PRO A 28 21.03 4.59 6.20
CA PRO A 28 19.86 5.44 6.41
C PRO A 28 19.75 6.52 5.34
N MET A 29 18.55 6.69 4.79
CA MET A 29 18.28 7.71 3.78
C MET A 29 18.63 9.13 4.27
N GLN A 30 18.48 9.39 5.57
CA GLN A 30 18.82 10.68 6.18
C GLN A 30 20.23 11.17 5.82
N LYS A 31 21.22 10.27 5.68
CA LYS A 31 22.59 10.65 5.29
C LYS A 31 22.65 11.32 3.93
N PHE A 32 21.80 10.89 2.99
CA PHE A 32 21.72 11.48 1.66
C PHE A 32 20.91 12.78 1.69
N ILE A 33 19.84 12.82 2.47
CA ILE A 33 19.03 14.04 2.70
C ILE A 33 19.91 15.17 3.22
N ASP A 34 20.72 14.89 4.26
CA ASP A 34 21.59 15.88 4.89
C ASP A 34 22.72 16.34 3.94
N ARG A 35 23.32 15.40 3.19
CA ARG A 35 24.40 15.68 2.23
C ARG A 35 23.92 16.53 1.06
N ASP A 36 22.76 16.21 0.52
CA ASP A 36 22.24 16.81 -0.72
C ASP A 36 21.29 17.98 -0.44
N HIS A 37 21.05 18.30 0.84
CA HIS A 37 20.09 19.30 1.28
C HIS A 37 18.69 19.10 0.69
N TYR A 38 18.25 17.84 0.62
CA TYR A 38 16.93 17.51 0.07
C TYR A 38 15.82 17.97 1.02
N ASP A 39 14.78 18.59 0.45
CA ASP A 39 13.59 19.03 1.18
C ASP A 39 12.66 17.85 1.51
N ALA A 40 12.84 17.27 2.70
CA ALA A 40 12.04 16.15 3.18
C ALA A 40 10.58 16.51 3.49
N ASP A 41 10.19 17.77 3.46
CA ASP A 41 8.80 18.19 3.65
C ASP A 41 7.95 18.03 2.38
N GLN A 42 8.60 17.80 1.23
CA GLN A 42 7.93 17.40 -0.01
C GLN A 42 7.37 15.97 0.06
N ILE A 43 7.83 15.16 1.02
CA ILE A 43 7.37 13.79 1.20
C ILE A 43 6.05 13.80 1.97
N ILE A 44 5.03 13.14 1.38
CA ILE A 44 3.70 13.00 1.99
C ILE A 44 3.84 12.47 3.43
N PRO A 45 3.27 13.13 4.46
CA PRO A 45 3.50 12.80 5.86
C PRO A 45 3.23 11.33 6.23
N GLY A 46 2.17 10.73 5.69
CA GLY A 46 1.84 9.32 5.94
C GLY A 46 2.91 8.37 5.40
N ALA A 47 3.44 8.62 4.20
CA ALA A 47 4.53 7.82 3.63
C ALA A 47 5.84 8.05 4.38
N LYS A 48 6.10 9.30 4.80
CA LYS A 48 7.27 9.69 5.61
C LYS A 48 7.29 8.92 6.94
N ALA A 49 6.15 8.85 7.62
CA ALA A 49 6.03 8.22 8.93
C ALA A 49 6.36 6.72 8.95
N ILE A 50 6.07 5.99 7.86
CA ILE A 50 6.33 4.54 7.76
C ILE A 50 7.83 4.23 7.84
N VAL A 51 8.66 5.10 7.26
CA VAL A 51 10.11 4.90 7.11
C VAL A 51 10.94 5.78 8.05
N MET A 52 10.30 6.48 8.99
CA MET A 52 10.94 7.38 9.94
C MET A 52 11.10 6.71 11.31
N ARG A 53 12.29 6.85 11.90
CA ARG A 53 12.56 6.41 13.27
C ARG A 53 13.56 7.34 13.92
N ASP A 54 13.33 7.72 15.18
CA ASP A 54 14.19 8.63 15.94
C ASP A 54 14.55 9.91 15.17
N ASN A 55 13.55 10.46 14.45
CA ASN A 55 13.69 11.65 13.59
C ASN A 55 14.67 11.49 12.41
N GLN A 56 15.00 10.26 12.03
CA GLN A 56 15.82 9.93 10.85
C GLN A 56 15.02 9.12 9.83
N LEU A 57 15.14 9.50 8.56
CA LEU A 57 14.64 8.70 7.45
C LEU A 57 15.53 7.47 7.22
N LEU A 58 14.93 6.29 7.33
CA LEU A 58 15.62 5.01 7.10
C LEU A 58 15.70 4.65 5.61
N ALA A 59 14.63 4.93 4.87
CA ALA A 59 14.51 4.68 3.44
C ALA A 59 13.81 5.83 2.72
N MET A 60 13.92 5.89 1.38
CA MET A 60 13.13 6.80 0.57
C MET A 60 11.80 6.12 0.23
N PRO A 61 10.64 6.73 0.56
CA PRO A 61 9.36 6.17 0.14
C PRO A 61 9.21 6.32 -1.38
N PHE A 62 9.09 5.18 -2.08
CA PHE A 62 8.94 5.15 -3.54
C PHE A 62 7.48 5.14 -3.97
N ASN A 63 6.66 4.32 -3.32
CA ASN A 63 5.23 4.24 -3.55
C ASN A 63 4.50 4.03 -2.22
N ALA A 64 3.34 4.67 -2.08
CA ALA A 64 2.41 4.43 -0.99
C ALA A 64 1.06 4.06 -1.60
N SER A 65 0.39 3.06 -1.00
CA SER A 65 -0.96 2.67 -1.38
C SER A 65 -1.91 2.87 -0.20
N GLN A 66 -3.17 3.03 -0.53
CA GLN A 66 -4.27 2.93 0.44
C GLN A 66 -5.21 1.84 -0.04
N THR A 67 -5.80 1.12 0.91
CA THR A 67 -6.81 0.12 0.60
C THR A 67 -8.03 0.80 0.01
N ALA A 68 -8.49 0.33 -1.15
CA ALA A 68 -9.71 0.79 -1.80
C ALA A 68 -10.61 -0.40 -2.13
N LEU A 69 -11.93 -0.20 -1.99
CA LEU A 69 -12.92 -1.20 -2.37
C LEU A 69 -13.26 -1.06 -3.86
N TYR A 70 -12.84 -2.03 -4.65
CA TYR A 70 -13.20 -2.13 -6.08
C TYR A 70 -14.38 -3.06 -6.27
N TYR A 71 -15.34 -2.66 -7.12
CA TYR A 71 -16.49 -3.50 -7.50
C TYR A 71 -16.89 -3.29 -8.97
N ASN A 72 -17.46 -4.32 -9.59
CA ASN A 72 -17.89 -4.26 -10.98
C ASN A 72 -19.29 -3.62 -11.11
N LYS A 73 -19.32 -2.35 -11.55
CA LYS A 73 -20.59 -1.62 -11.79
C LYS A 73 -21.49 -2.28 -12.84
N ARG A 74 -20.94 -3.00 -13.83
CA ARG A 74 -21.73 -3.70 -14.87
C ARG A 74 -22.54 -4.84 -14.24
N VAL A 75 -21.91 -5.64 -13.37
CA VAL A 75 -22.57 -6.75 -12.65
C VAL A 75 -23.73 -6.23 -11.82
N LEU A 76 -23.52 -5.13 -11.07
CA LEU A 76 -24.59 -4.55 -10.27
C LEU A 76 -25.77 -4.07 -11.13
N ARG A 77 -25.50 -3.42 -12.28
CA ARG A 77 -26.58 -3.01 -13.21
C ARG A 77 -27.30 -4.19 -13.83
N GLN A 78 -26.58 -5.21 -14.29
CA GLN A 78 -27.14 -6.42 -14.91
C GLN A 78 -28.15 -7.11 -13.99
N TYR A 79 -27.85 -7.18 -12.70
CA TYR A 79 -28.72 -7.81 -11.70
C TYR A 79 -29.64 -6.80 -10.97
N GLY A 80 -29.64 -5.52 -11.35
CA GLY A 80 -30.43 -4.49 -10.67
C GLY A 80 -30.16 -4.42 -9.16
N ILE A 81 -28.90 -4.35 -8.77
CA ILE A 81 -28.44 -4.28 -7.38
C ILE A 81 -27.98 -2.86 -7.08
N THR A 82 -28.51 -2.27 -6.01
CA THR A 82 -28.07 -0.96 -5.52
C THR A 82 -26.63 -1.05 -5.02
N PRO A 83 -25.71 -0.21 -5.52
CA PRO A 83 -24.32 -0.19 -5.10
C PRO A 83 -24.17 0.13 -3.59
N PRO A 84 -23.02 -0.19 -3.00
CA PRO A 84 -22.71 0.29 -1.65
C PRO A 84 -22.62 1.84 -1.65
N PRO A 85 -22.84 2.50 -0.50
CA PRO A 85 -22.58 3.94 -0.36
C PRO A 85 -21.08 4.24 -0.51
N VAL A 86 -20.72 5.53 -0.57
CA VAL A 86 -19.31 5.97 -0.71
C VAL A 86 -18.45 5.48 0.44
N ASP A 87 -18.99 5.53 1.66
CA ASP A 87 -18.36 5.05 2.89
C ASP A 87 -19.13 3.82 3.42
N PRO A 88 -18.90 2.62 2.87
CA PRO A 88 -19.69 1.46 3.20
C PRO A 88 -19.30 0.85 4.53
N THR A 89 -20.33 0.36 5.23
CA THR A 89 -20.14 -0.57 6.35
C THR A 89 -19.86 -1.99 5.84
N TYR A 90 -19.37 -2.87 6.71
CA TYR A 90 -19.28 -4.30 6.37
C TYR A 90 -20.64 -4.94 6.06
N ASP A 91 -21.73 -4.42 6.65
CA ASP A 91 -23.08 -4.86 6.35
C ASP A 91 -23.52 -4.46 4.94
N ASP A 92 -23.14 -3.25 4.48
CA ASP A 92 -23.38 -2.81 3.10
C ASP A 92 -22.68 -3.70 2.08
N ILE A 93 -21.41 -4.04 2.36
CA ILE A 93 -20.61 -4.93 1.52
C ILE A 93 -21.24 -6.33 1.50
N THR A 94 -21.63 -6.85 2.66
CA THR A 94 -22.25 -8.17 2.81
C THR A 94 -23.59 -8.24 2.08
N ARG A 95 -24.42 -7.19 2.18
CA ARG A 95 -25.69 -7.07 1.47
C ARG A 95 -25.48 -7.17 -0.04
N VAL A 96 -24.53 -6.41 -0.58
CA VAL A 96 -24.23 -6.42 -2.03
C VAL A 96 -23.70 -7.79 -2.46
N ALA A 97 -22.79 -8.39 -1.69
CA ALA A 97 -22.24 -9.71 -1.99
C ALA A 97 -23.32 -10.81 -2.02
N LYS A 98 -24.22 -10.84 -1.02
CA LYS A 98 -25.37 -11.76 -1.00
C LYS A 98 -26.29 -11.53 -2.19
N ALA A 99 -26.63 -10.28 -2.50
CA ALA A 99 -27.49 -9.97 -3.64
C ALA A 99 -26.88 -10.43 -4.98
N ILE A 100 -25.55 -10.29 -5.16
CA ILE A 100 -24.87 -10.82 -6.35
C ILE A 100 -24.98 -12.35 -6.37
N HIS A 101 -24.65 -13.01 -5.26
CA HIS A 101 -24.70 -14.46 -5.17
C HIS A 101 -26.10 -15.02 -5.51
N ASP A 102 -27.15 -14.45 -4.90
CA ASP A 102 -28.51 -14.94 -5.03
C ASP A 102 -29.08 -14.70 -6.43
N LYS A 103 -28.83 -13.52 -7.02
CA LYS A 103 -29.32 -13.19 -8.37
C LYS A 103 -28.53 -13.85 -9.50
N SER A 104 -27.28 -14.22 -9.24
CA SER A 104 -26.44 -14.93 -10.20
C SER A 104 -26.49 -16.45 -10.05
N HIS A 105 -27.16 -16.96 -9.00
CA HIS A 105 -27.10 -18.38 -8.60
C HIS A 105 -25.66 -18.91 -8.50
N GLY A 106 -24.78 -18.08 -7.93
CA GLY A 106 -23.35 -18.37 -7.80
C GLY A 106 -22.55 -18.32 -9.12
N LYS A 107 -23.14 -17.85 -10.23
CA LYS A 107 -22.49 -17.79 -11.54
C LYS A 107 -22.59 -16.39 -12.16
N VAL A 108 -21.59 -15.56 -11.87
CA VAL A 108 -21.43 -14.25 -12.52
C VAL A 108 -20.80 -14.48 -13.89
N LYS A 109 -21.55 -14.20 -14.97
CA LYS A 109 -21.00 -14.17 -16.33
C LYS A 109 -20.46 -12.76 -16.59
N GLU A 110 -19.23 -12.68 -17.09
CA GLU A 110 -18.59 -11.41 -17.42
C GLU A 110 -19.26 -10.71 -18.60
#